data_AF-A0A1G2Y6T5-F1
#
_entry.id   AF-A0A1G2Y6T5-F1
#
_cell.length_a   1.000
_cell.length_b   1.000
_cell.length_c   1.000
_cell.angle_alpha   90.00
_cell.angle_beta   90.00
_cell.angle_gamma   90.00
#
_symmetry.space_group_name_H-M   'P 1'
#
loop_
_entity.id
_entity.type
_entity.pdbx_description
1 polymer ?
#
loop_
_entity_poly.entity_id
_entity_poly.type
_entity_poly.pdbx_seq_one_letter_code
_entity_poly.pdbx_strand_id
1 'polypeptide(L)'
;MPQDRESGKRANEYGRKTAKRIAKEIGAICISKTSNEFRLKNRKITIRCAHYRTNDVGMSYKMLERIDAVIAAFEQKNGQYKLYEISPQSFKQNMRETKSKGPAAGKVRLVRKSFFTNEGKLISIIKL
;
A
#
# COMPACT_ATOMS: atom_id res chain seq x y z
N MET A 1 11.95 5.75 -22.01
CA MET A 1 10.52 6.10 -22.08
C MET A 1 10.10 6.72 -20.76
N PRO A 2 9.69 7.99 -20.73
CA PRO A 2 9.42 8.63 -19.48
C PRO A 2 7.95 8.37 -19.14
N GLN A 3 7.71 7.57 -18.09
CA GLN A 3 6.38 7.39 -17.49
C GLN A 3 6.00 8.71 -16.80
N ASP A 4 5.70 9.73 -17.59
CA ASP A 4 5.63 11.11 -17.12
C ASP A 4 4.24 11.43 -16.57
N ARG A 5 4.17 11.48 -15.24
CA ARG A 5 3.17 12.19 -14.41
C ARG A 5 1.72 11.68 -14.48
N GLU A 6 1.17 11.40 -15.65
CA GLU A 6 -0.21 10.94 -15.82
C GLU A 6 -0.39 9.49 -15.35
N SER A 7 0.55 8.61 -15.71
CA SER A 7 0.58 7.23 -15.23
C SER A 7 0.72 7.15 -13.70
N GLY A 8 1.54 8.02 -13.11
CA GLY A 8 1.67 8.15 -11.65
C GLY A 8 0.40 8.67 -10.98
N LYS A 9 -0.29 9.64 -11.59
CA LYS A 9 -1.58 10.16 -11.10
C LYS A 9 -2.66 9.08 -11.14
N ARG A 10 -2.78 8.35 -12.26
CA ARG A 10 -3.72 7.22 -12.42
C ARG A 10 -3.43 6.11 -11.40
N ALA A 11 -2.17 5.74 -11.20
CA ALA A 11 -1.79 4.74 -10.21
C ALA A 11 -2.15 5.18 -8.78
N ASN A 12 -1.95 6.45 -8.44
CA ASN A 12 -2.29 6.99 -7.13
C ASN A 12 -3.82 7.05 -6.93
N GLU A 13 -4.58 7.45 -7.94
CA GLU A 13 -6.04 7.48 -7.89
C GLU A 13 -6.63 6.07 -7.73
N TYR A 14 -6.16 5.10 -8.54
CA TYR A 14 -6.50 3.70 -8.40
C TYR A 14 -6.19 3.21 -6.98
N GLY A 15 -4.96 3.42 -6.48
CA GLY A 15 -4.56 3.00 -5.15
C GLY A 15 -5.44 3.56 -4.03
N ARG A 16 -5.87 4.83 -4.14
CA ARG A 16 -6.79 5.47 -3.18
C ARG A 16 -8.20 4.91 -3.24
N LYS A 17 -8.76 4.77 -4.44
CA LYS A 17 -10.12 4.22 -4.64
C LYS A 17 -10.19 2.78 -4.15
N THR A 18 -9.24 1.95 -4.57
CA THR A 18 -9.17 0.54 -4.17
C THR A 18 -8.95 0.39 -2.68
N ALA A 19 -8.02 1.16 -2.07
CA ALA A 19 -7.79 1.10 -0.62
C ALA A 19 -9.04 1.39 0.20
N LYS A 20 -9.90 2.33 -0.23
CA LYS A 20 -11.17 2.62 0.44
C LYS A 20 -12.18 1.47 0.33
N ARG A 21 -12.24 0.80 -0.83
CA ARG A 21 -13.09 -0.39 -1.02
C ARG A 21 -12.61 -1.52 -0.12
N ILE A 22 -11.31 -1.80 -0.10
CA ILE A 22 -10.70 -2.78 0.79
C ILE A 22 -10.97 -2.44 2.26
N ALA A 23 -10.80 -1.18 2.65
CA ALA A 23 -11.06 -0.74 4.02
C ALA A 23 -12.49 -1.09 4.45
N LYS A 24 -13.48 -0.85 3.59
CA LYS A 24 -14.88 -1.21 3.85
C LYS A 24 -15.04 -2.71 4.08
N GLU A 25 -14.45 -3.54 3.22
CA GLU A 25 -14.54 -5.01 3.32
C GLU A 25 -13.90 -5.56 4.61
N ILE A 26 -12.81 -4.95 5.10
CA ILE A 26 -12.14 -5.40 6.34
C ILE A 26 -12.66 -4.70 7.60
N GLY A 27 -13.72 -3.88 7.50
CA GLY A 27 -14.27 -3.13 8.62
C GLY A 27 -13.38 -1.99 9.14
N ALA A 28 -12.50 -1.45 8.29
CA ALA A 28 -11.65 -0.30 8.62
C ALA A 28 -12.33 1.03 8.27
N ILE A 29 -12.17 2.02 9.14
CA ILE A 29 -12.80 3.34 9.01
C ILE A 29 -11.78 4.35 8.47
N CYS A 30 -12.13 5.12 7.43
CA CYS A 30 -11.24 6.17 6.92
C CYS A 30 -10.97 7.24 7.98
N ILE A 31 -9.70 7.57 8.22
CA ILE A 31 -9.31 8.68 9.12
C ILE A 31 -9.40 10.03 8.40
N SER A 32 -9.09 10.05 7.09
CA SER A 32 -9.19 11.26 6.28
C SER A 32 -9.70 10.96 4.88
N LYS A 33 -10.22 11.99 4.19
CA LYS A 33 -10.67 11.86 2.79
C LYS A 33 -9.49 11.80 1.80
N THR A 34 -8.32 12.30 2.19
CA THR A 34 -7.18 12.60 1.32
C THR A 34 -5.97 11.67 1.52
N SER A 35 -5.90 10.93 2.62
CA SER A 35 -4.84 9.97 2.93
C SER A 35 -5.33 8.52 2.92
N ASN A 36 -4.39 7.59 2.69
CA ASN A 36 -4.63 6.16 2.82
C ASN A 36 -4.41 5.70 4.28
N GLU A 37 -5.03 6.40 5.22
CA GLU A 37 -5.00 6.02 6.65
C GLU A 37 -6.39 5.64 7.11
N PHE A 38 -6.43 4.53 7.83
CA PHE A 38 -7.65 3.93 8.31
C PHE A 38 -7.49 3.52 9.77
N ARG A 39 -8.60 3.38 10.47
CA ARG A 39 -8.66 2.82 11.81
C ARG A 39 -9.28 1.44 11.76
N LEU A 40 -8.56 0.44 12.26
CA LEU A 40 -9.01 -0.94 12.33
C LEU A 40 -8.75 -1.47 13.73
N LYS A 41 -9.80 -1.87 14.45
CA LYS A 41 -9.69 -2.39 15.83
C LYS A 41 -8.85 -1.49 16.75
N ASN A 42 -9.14 -0.19 16.73
CA ASN A 42 -8.41 0.87 17.47
C ASN A 42 -6.94 1.13 17.05
N ARG A 43 -6.44 0.47 16.00
CA ARG A 43 -5.10 0.71 15.43
C ARG A 43 -5.18 1.64 14.23
N LYS A 44 -4.21 2.53 14.07
CA LYS A 44 -4.00 3.30 12.82
C LYS A 44 -3.25 2.42 11.83
N ILE A 45 -3.83 2.22 10.67
CA ILE A 45 -3.25 1.40 9.60
C ILE A 45 -3.15 2.19 8.30
N THR A 46 -2.28 1.75 7.40
CA THR A 46 -2.34 2.16 5.99
C THR A 46 -2.65 0.97 5.10
N ILE A 47 -3.46 1.19 4.06
CA ILE A 47 -3.73 0.19 3.03
C ILE A 47 -3.07 0.66 1.73
N ARG A 48 -2.19 -0.17 1.18
CA ARG A 48 -1.51 0.09 -0.09
C ARG A 48 -1.85 -1.00 -1.09
N CYS A 49 -2.42 -0.59 -2.22
CA CYS A 49 -2.84 -1.52 -3.25
C CYS A 49 -1.83 -1.55 -4.39
N ALA A 50 -1.54 -2.75 -4.87
CA ALA A 50 -0.76 -2.99 -6.08
C ALA A 50 -1.60 -3.83 -7.05
N HIS A 51 -1.75 -3.32 -8.28
CA HIS A 51 -2.37 -4.04 -9.39
C HIS A 51 -1.60 -5.33 -9.70
N TYR A 52 -2.22 -6.31 -10.37
CA TYR A 52 -1.63 -7.65 -10.51
C TYR A 52 -0.26 -7.69 -11.25
N ARG A 53 0.04 -6.67 -12.05
CA ARG A 53 1.33 -6.48 -12.75
C ARG A 53 2.38 -5.72 -11.93
N THR A 54 2.00 -5.21 -10.77
CA THR A 54 2.84 -4.37 -9.91
C THR A 54 3.39 -5.19 -8.74
N ASN A 55 4.72 -5.24 -8.64
CA ASN A 55 5.41 -6.02 -7.62
C ASN A 55 5.96 -5.19 -6.46
N ASP A 56 5.61 -3.90 -6.40
CA ASP A 56 6.12 -2.98 -5.39
C ASP A 56 4.99 -2.20 -4.73
N VAL A 57 5.14 -1.97 -3.44
CA VAL A 57 4.29 -1.08 -2.67
C VAL A 57 5.13 0.07 -2.16
N GLY A 58 4.66 1.30 -2.45
CA GLY A 58 5.34 2.53 -2.08
C GLY A 58 4.64 3.30 -0.98
N MET A 59 5.43 3.85 -0.05
CA MET A 59 4.96 4.86 0.89
C MET A 59 6.05 5.85 1.30
N SER A 60 5.64 6.97 1.89
CA SER A 60 6.55 7.97 2.44
C SER A 60 6.95 7.65 3.87
N TYR A 61 8.16 8.09 4.25
CA TYR A 61 8.69 7.90 5.61
C TYR A 61 7.78 8.48 6.69
N LYS A 62 7.27 9.70 6.46
CA LYS A 62 6.33 10.39 7.36
C LYS A 62 5.04 9.60 7.64
N MET A 63 4.62 8.74 6.73
CA MET A 63 3.43 7.90 6.96
C MET A 63 3.73 6.74 7.90
N LEU A 64 4.94 6.18 7.85
CA LEU A 64 5.34 5.05 8.71
C LEU A 64 5.47 5.45 10.18
N GLU A 65 5.74 6.73 10.46
CA GLU A 65 5.87 7.24 11.84
C GLU A 65 4.54 7.38 12.58
N ARG A 66 3.41 7.33 11.88
CA ARG A 66 2.08 7.64 12.44
C ARG A 66 1.09 6.48 12.40
N ILE A 67 1.51 5.32 11.93
CA ILE A 67 0.68 4.12 11.80
C ILE A 67 1.28 2.97 12.62
N ASP A 68 0.41 2.06 13.04
CA ASP A 68 0.74 0.87 13.82
C ASP A 68 0.93 -0.36 12.91
N ALA A 69 0.41 -0.32 11.68
CA ALA A 69 0.50 -1.43 10.73
C ALA A 69 0.46 -0.98 9.27
N VAL A 70 1.13 -1.75 8.42
CA VAL A 70 1.04 -1.64 6.96
C VAL A 70 0.28 -2.85 6.42
N ILE A 71 -0.82 -2.60 5.73
CA ILE A 71 -1.55 -3.60 4.95
C ILE A 71 -1.23 -3.40 3.47
N ALA A 72 -0.54 -4.37 2.87
CA ALA A 72 -0.35 -4.44 1.43
C ALA A 72 -1.40 -5.35 0.80
N ALA A 73 -2.16 -4.81 -0.15
CA ALA A 73 -3.15 -5.55 -0.93
C ALA A 73 -2.62 -5.79 -2.34
N PHE A 74 -2.39 -7.06 -2.68
CA PHE A 74 -1.95 -7.47 -4.01
C PHE A 74 -3.09 -8.09 -4.78
N GLU A 75 -3.47 -7.44 -5.87
CA GLU A 75 -4.44 -7.97 -6.83
C GLU A 75 -3.90 -9.24 -7.50
N GLN A 76 -4.80 -10.19 -7.73
CA GLN A 76 -4.58 -11.45 -8.42
C GLN A 76 -5.24 -11.40 -9.79
N LYS A 77 -4.86 -12.30 -10.71
CA LYS A 77 -5.41 -12.34 -12.08
C LYS A 77 -6.94 -12.51 -12.12
N ASN A 78 -7.55 -13.09 -11.09
CA ASN A 78 -8.99 -13.33 -10.97
C ASN A 78 -9.76 -12.19 -10.28
N GLY A 79 -9.12 -11.03 -10.03
CA GLY A 79 -9.71 -9.87 -9.35
C GLY A 79 -9.76 -9.99 -7.82
N GLN A 80 -9.23 -11.06 -7.24
CA GLN A 80 -9.07 -11.15 -5.79
C GLN A 80 -7.89 -10.30 -5.31
N TYR A 81 -7.92 -9.89 -4.05
CA TYR A 81 -6.86 -9.18 -3.37
C TYR A 81 -6.41 -10.01 -2.18
N LYS A 82 -5.12 -10.35 -2.14
CA LYS A 82 -4.47 -10.94 -0.96
C LYS A 82 -3.91 -9.82 -0.10
N LEU A 83 -4.33 -9.76 1.16
CA LEU A 83 -3.93 -8.73 2.09
C LEU A 83 -2.89 -9.28 3.06
N TYR A 84 -1.73 -8.63 3.10
CA TYR A 84 -0.63 -8.96 3.99
C TYR A 84 -0.38 -7.81 4.95
N GLU A 85 -0.28 -8.12 6.24
CA GLU A 85 0.11 -7.18 7.28
C GLU A 85 1.59 -7.34 7.64
N ILE A 86 2.30 -6.21 7.74
CA ILE A 86 3.62 -6.14 8.36
C ILE A 86 3.70 -4.94 9.30
N SER A 87 4.69 -4.97 10.20
CA SER A 87 4.99 -3.83 11.07
C SER A 87 5.60 -2.67 10.26
N PRO A 88 5.43 -1.41 10.69
CA PRO A 88 6.11 -0.27 10.10
C PRO A 88 7.64 -0.41 10.13
N GLN A 89 8.19 -1.06 11.17
CA GLN A 89 9.62 -1.31 11.32
C GLN A 89 10.13 -2.31 10.28
N SER A 90 9.39 -3.40 10.06
CA SER A 90 9.70 -4.39 9.02
C SER A 90 9.66 -3.76 7.64
N PHE A 91 8.69 -2.85 7.39
CA PHE A 91 8.68 -2.05 6.16
C PHE A 91 9.96 -1.23 6.06
N LYS A 92 10.34 -0.49 7.12
CA LYS A 92 11.55 0.35 7.19
C LYS A 92 12.84 -0.36 6.85
N GLN A 93 13.05 -1.54 7.42
CA GLN A 93 14.27 -2.32 7.22
C GLN A 93 14.39 -2.88 5.80
N ASN A 94 13.29 -3.02 5.06
CA ASN A 94 13.25 -3.63 3.73
C ASN A 94 12.96 -2.62 2.61
N MET A 95 13.00 -1.33 2.94
CA MET A 95 12.76 -0.24 1.99
C MET A 95 13.91 -0.12 0.98
N ARG A 96 13.55 0.05 -0.29
CA ARG A 96 14.47 0.45 -1.35
C ARG A 96 14.10 1.79 -1.95
N GLU A 97 15.08 2.44 -2.55
CA GLU A 97 14.85 3.69 -3.24
C GLU A 97 13.98 3.49 -4.49
N THR A 98 13.13 4.48 -4.77
CA THR A 98 12.43 4.56 -6.04
C THR A 98 13.39 5.02 -7.14
N LYS A 99 13.25 4.48 -8.35
CA LYS A 99 13.97 4.98 -9.54
C LYS A 99 13.40 6.30 -10.08
N SER A 100 12.27 6.77 -9.53
CA SER A 100 11.63 8.02 -9.94
C SER A 100 12.55 9.22 -9.66
N LYS A 101 12.78 10.04 -10.68
CA LYS A 101 13.43 11.36 -10.57
C LYS A 101 12.44 12.52 -10.33
N GLY A 102 11.12 12.25 -10.39
CA GLY A 102 10.06 13.24 -10.19
C GLY A 102 9.68 13.47 -8.71
N PRO A 103 8.47 13.99 -8.40
CA PRO A 103 8.05 14.36 -7.04
C PRO A 103 8.14 13.27 -5.95
N ALA A 104 8.26 12.00 -6.34
CA ALA A 104 8.46 10.86 -5.45
C ALA A 104 9.93 10.59 -5.09
N ALA A 105 10.89 11.20 -5.81
CA ALA A 105 12.33 11.06 -5.58
C ALA A 105 12.68 11.45 -4.13
N GLY A 106 13.43 10.58 -3.45
CA GLY A 106 13.84 10.77 -2.05
C GLY A 106 12.72 10.76 -1.01
N LYS A 107 11.44 10.80 -1.41
CA LYS A 107 10.28 10.91 -0.51
C LYS A 107 9.49 9.62 -0.37
N VAL A 108 9.53 8.77 -1.40
CA VAL A 108 8.84 7.49 -1.42
C VAL A 108 9.87 6.37 -1.45
N ARG A 109 9.62 5.36 -0.64
CA ARG A 109 10.38 4.12 -0.60
C ARG A 109 9.47 2.97 -0.97
N LEU A 110 10.05 1.96 -1.60
CA LEU A 110 9.34 0.80 -2.11
C LEU A 110 9.71 -0.44 -1.31
N VAL A 111 8.77 -1.36 -1.13
CA VAL A 111 9.03 -2.72 -0.63
C VAL A 111 8.44 -3.70 -1.64
N ARG A 112 9.18 -4.77 -1.93
CA ARG A 112 8.76 -5.79 -2.91
C ARG A 112 7.63 -6.65 -2.37
N LYS A 113 6.72 -7.05 -3.25
CA LYS A 113 5.66 -8.03 -3.00
C LYS A 113 6.18 -9.30 -2.36
N SER A 114 7.34 -9.79 -2.83
CA SER A 114 7.98 -11.01 -2.31
C SER A 114 8.24 -10.95 -0.80
N PHE A 115 8.60 -9.78 -0.27
CA PHE A 115 8.81 -9.62 1.16
C PHE A 115 7.49 -9.79 1.93
N PHE A 116 6.41 -9.15 1.46
CA PHE A 116 5.09 -9.30 2.08
C PHE A 116 4.57 -10.73 2.01
N THR A 117 4.82 -11.45 0.92
CA THR A 117 4.34 -12.82 0.76
C THR A 117 5.10 -13.83 1.61
N ASN A 118 6.38 -13.56 1.92
CA ASN A 118 7.24 -14.46 2.67
C ASN A 118 7.21 -14.16 4.17
N GLU A 119 7.33 -12.89 4.54
CA GLU A 119 7.50 -12.43 5.93
C GLU A 119 6.24 -11.82 6.51
N GLY A 120 5.28 -11.45 5.65
CA GLY A 120 4.04 -10.81 6.07
C GLY A 120 2.98 -11.80 6.50
N LYS A 121 2.13 -11.38 7.45
CA LYS A 121 0.98 -12.16 7.86
C LYS A 121 -0.14 -11.99 6.85
N LEU A 122 -0.57 -13.07 6.20
CA LEU A 122 -1.80 -13.06 5.40
C LEU A 122 -2.99 -12.85 6.35
N ILE A 123 -3.70 -11.73 6.20
CA ILE A 123 -4.84 -11.38 7.08
C ILE A 123 -6.20 -11.66 6.45
N SER A 124 -6.29 -11.60 5.12
CA SER A 124 -7.54 -11.85 4.40
C SER A 124 -7.32 -12.03 2.90
N ILE A 125 -8.27 -12.68 2.24
CA ILE A 125 -8.42 -12.72 0.79
C ILE A 125 -9.83 -12.22 0.48
N ILE A 126 -9.92 -11.15 -0.31
CA ILE A 126 -11.21 -10.52 -0.66
C ILE A 126 -11.36 -10.43 -2.17
N LYS A 127 -12.59 -10.29 -2.64
CA LYS A 127 -12.89 -10.00 -4.05
C LYS A 127 -13.61 -8.66 -4.13
N LEU A 128 -13.12 -7.78 -4.99
CA LEU A 128 -13.71 -6.47 -5.27
C LEU A 128 -14.40 -6.47 -6.61
#